data_AF-A0A3M1IE24-F1
#
_entry.id   AF-A0A3M1IE24-F1
#
_cell.length_a   1.000
_cell.length_b   1.000
_cell.length_c   1.000
_cell.angle_alpha   90.00
_cell.angle_beta   90.00
_cell.angle_gamma   90.00
#
_symmetry.space_group_name_H-M   'P 1'
#
loop_
_entity.id
_entity.type
_entity.pdbx_description
1 polymer ?
#
loop_
_entity_poly.entity_id
_entity_poly.type
_entity_poly.pdbx_seq_one_letter_code
_entity_poly.pdbx_strand_id
1 'polypeptide(L)'
;MACRRDAGEGGDGARLRSFLIVAMSNPAKKPDSRDPVPGRILLVLGCVGGGLLAFYLVLAVQAWAWSPAVYVRYAESPRSRTLLDPAGPPVRPQATQPTPVEHGREVYRRAGCAVCHGVDGKGGVINPNYQRGTFPQLNNISQRLFLRDADSHAAALEALNEGIPLDADEDLGIDRQRLVGVQYANVVRIILDGNPAQRKDPAGVAPLPMPGWRDRLSETDVRDVIAYLISLQDLKVYEEEE
;
A
#
# COMPACT_ATOMS: atom_id res chain seq x y z
N MET A 1 -16.55 61.57 40.47
CA MET A 1 -17.77 61.98 39.74
C MET A 1 -18.70 60.78 39.76
N ALA A 2 -19.72 60.78 40.64
CA ALA A 2 -21.03 61.41 40.38
C ALA A 2 -21.71 60.74 39.18
N CYS A 3 -22.91 60.18 39.35
CA CYS A 3 -24.04 60.98 38.90
C CYS A 3 -25.00 60.28 37.94
N ARG A 4 -25.81 59.31 38.42
CA ARG A 4 -27.26 59.13 38.12
C ARG A 4 -27.82 59.50 36.73
N ARG A 5 -28.46 58.53 36.04
CA ARG A 5 -29.94 58.27 35.98
C ARG A 5 -30.63 59.05 34.83
N ASP A 6 -31.74 58.65 34.23
CA ASP A 6 -32.90 57.82 34.61
C ASP A 6 -33.52 57.20 33.31
N ALA A 7 -34.02 55.95 33.33
CA ALA A 7 -35.41 55.50 33.58
C ALA A 7 -36.35 55.72 32.36
N GLY A 8 -36.95 54.67 31.80
CA GLY A 8 -38.20 53.98 32.19
C GLY A 8 -38.94 53.67 30.87
N GLU A 9 -39.84 52.70 30.68
CA GLU A 9 -40.77 51.93 31.50
C GLU A 9 -41.04 50.60 30.78
N GLY A 10 -41.22 49.49 31.50
CA GLY A 10 -42.52 48.81 31.62
C GLY A 10 -42.40 47.42 30.98
N GLY A 11 -42.34 46.31 31.72
CA GLY A 11 -43.45 45.72 32.48
C GLY A 11 -44.24 44.81 31.52
N ASP A 12 -44.62 43.57 31.79
CA ASP A 12 -44.52 42.65 32.91
C ASP A 12 -45.16 41.33 32.39
N GLY A 13 -44.96 40.22 33.08
CA GLY A 13 -46.00 39.20 33.13
C GLY A 13 -45.96 38.09 32.08
N ALA A 14 -45.40 36.97 32.51
CA ALA A 14 -45.70 35.63 32.04
C ALA A 14 -47.17 35.43 31.62
N ARG A 15 -47.39 34.66 30.54
CA ARG A 15 -48.56 33.80 30.39
C ARG A 15 -48.36 32.80 29.26
N LEU A 16 -48.23 31.53 29.67
CA LEU A 16 -48.59 30.36 28.89
C LEU A 16 -49.88 30.64 28.11
N ARG A 17 -49.80 30.60 26.78
CA ARG A 17 -50.98 30.53 25.93
C ARG A 17 -50.98 29.19 25.23
N SER A 18 -51.75 28.30 25.85
CA SER A 18 -52.46 27.19 25.25
C SER A 18 -52.75 27.46 23.78
N PHE A 19 -52.22 26.62 22.89
CA PHE A 19 -52.70 26.56 21.52
C PHE A 19 -54.11 25.98 21.57
N LEU A 20 -55.07 26.90 21.67
CA LEU A 20 -56.48 26.64 21.46
C LEU A 20 -56.63 26.18 20.02
N ILE A 21 -57.13 24.96 19.85
CA ILE A 21 -57.61 24.40 18.60
C ILE A 21 -58.67 25.36 18.05
N VAL A 22 -58.29 26.21 17.11
CA VAL A 22 -59.25 26.92 16.27
C VAL A 22 -59.78 25.88 15.29
N ALA A 23 -60.94 25.34 15.63
CA ALA A 23 -61.80 24.63 14.72
C ALA A 23 -62.23 25.60 13.61
N MET A 24 -61.41 25.74 12.56
CA MET A 24 -61.88 26.24 11.28
C MET A 24 -62.68 25.10 10.65
N SER A 25 -63.99 25.18 10.88
CA SER A 25 -65.04 24.53 10.11
C SER A 25 -64.74 24.69 8.62
N ASN A 26 -64.11 23.68 8.03
CA ASN A 26 -64.15 23.50 6.59
C ASN A 26 -65.46 22.76 6.33
N PRO A 27 -66.42 23.31 5.55
CA PRO A 27 -67.61 22.56 5.20
C PRO A 27 -67.14 21.31 4.47
N ALA A 28 -67.28 20.15 5.11
CA ALA A 28 -67.03 18.87 4.48
C ALA A 28 -67.87 18.85 3.21
N LYS A 29 -67.21 18.96 2.05
CA LYS A 29 -67.84 18.75 0.75
C LYS A 29 -68.44 17.36 0.83
N LYS A 30 -69.77 17.29 0.96
CA LYS A 30 -70.54 16.05 1.08
C LYS A 30 -70.04 15.13 -0.04
N PRO A 31 -69.52 13.93 0.25
CA PRO A 31 -69.04 13.06 -0.81
C PRO A 31 -70.20 12.80 -1.75
N ASP A 32 -70.02 13.15 -3.03
CA ASP A 32 -71.02 12.84 -4.05
C ASP A 32 -71.23 11.33 -4.04
N SER A 33 -72.44 10.89 -3.72
CA SER A 33 -72.82 9.48 -3.65
C SER A 33 -72.91 8.82 -5.03
N ARG A 34 -72.42 9.51 -6.08
CA ARG A 34 -72.38 9.04 -7.47
C ARG A 34 -70.98 8.78 -8.01
N ASP A 35 -69.92 8.91 -7.20
CA ASP A 35 -68.62 8.38 -7.61
C ASP A 35 -68.62 6.87 -7.34
N PRO A 36 -68.69 6.01 -8.37
CA PRO A 36 -68.77 4.59 -8.12
C PRO A 36 -67.44 4.17 -7.49
N VAL A 37 -67.48 3.68 -6.24
CA VAL A 37 -66.38 3.02 -5.51
C VAL A 37 -65.44 2.18 -6.41
N PRO A 38 -65.91 1.43 -7.44
CA PRO A 38 -65.01 0.75 -8.38
C PRO A 38 -64.02 1.67 -9.12
N GLY A 39 -64.36 2.92 -9.43
CA GLY A 39 -63.47 3.84 -10.15
C GLY A 39 -62.21 4.21 -9.38
N ARG A 40 -62.33 4.40 -8.06
CA ARG A 40 -61.16 4.72 -7.20
C ARG A 40 -60.29 3.49 -6.94
N ILE A 41 -60.89 2.31 -6.83
CA ILE A 41 -60.17 1.03 -6.71
C ILE A 41 -59.43 0.71 -8.01
N LEU A 42 -60.09 0.89 -9.17
CA LEU A 42 -59.47 0.70 -10.48
C LEU A 42 -58.30 1.67 -10.72
N LEU A 43 -58.40 2.91 -10.25
CA LEU A 43 -57.29 3.87 -10.30
C LEU A 43 -56.08 3.36 -9.49
N VAL A 44 -56.29 2.92 -8.25
CA VAL A 44 -55.21 2.42 -7.38
C VAL A 44 -54.58 1.14 -7.96
N LEU A 45 -55.40 0.20 -8.44
CA LEU A 45 -54.92 -1.01 -9.11
C LEU A 45 -54.14 -0.68 -10.39
N GLY A 46 -54.58 0.33 -11.15
CA GLY A 46 -53.87 0.84 -12.31
C GLY A 46 -52.51 1.46 -11.96
N CYS A 47 -52.44 2.27 -10.90
CA CYS A 47 -51.19 2.87 -10.44
C CYS A 47 -50.19 1.81 -9.93
N VAL A 48 -50.66 0.85 -9.13
CA VAL A 48 -49.82 -0.23 -8.59
C VAL A 48 -49.37 -1.17 -9.72
N GLY A 49 -50.29 -1.57 -10.60
CA GLY A 49 -49.97 -2.41 -11.75
C GLY A 49 -49.02 -1.74 -12.74
N GLY A 50 -49.23 -0.46 -13.04
CA GLY A 50 -48.34 0.34 -13.89
C GLY A 50 -46.95 0.53 -13.28
N GLY A 51 -46.87 0.78 -11.97
CA GLY A 51 -45.60 0.88 -11.25
C GLY A 51 -44.82 -0.44 -11.26
N LEU A 52 -45.49 -1.56 -10.99
CA LEU A 52 -44.87 -2.89 -11.07
C LEU A 52 -44.39 -3.21 -12.48
N LEU A 53 -45.22 -2.95 -13.51
CA LEU A 53 -44.83 -3.17 -14.91
C LEU A 53 -43.57 -2.37 -15.27
N ALA A 54 -43.53 -1.07 -14.92
CA ALA A 54 -42.36 -0.23 -15.17
C ALA A 54 -41.10 -0.76 -14.46
N PHE A 55 -41.23 -1.18 -13.20
CA PHE A 55 -40.13 -1.78 -12.44
C PHE A 55 -39.58 -3.05 -13.11
N TYR A 56 -40.46 -3.97 -13.51
CA TYR A 56 -40.05 -5.20 -14.19
C TYR A 56 -39.48 -4.96 -15.59
N LEU A 57 -39.94 -3.94 -16.32
CA LEU A 57 -39.35 -3.53 -17.60
C LEU A 57 -37.92 -3.00 -17.42
N VAL A 58 -37.66 -2.19 -16.40
CA VAL A 58 -36.30 -1.72 -16.08
C VAL A 58 -35.39 -2.89 -15.74
N LEU A 59 -35.84 -3.84 -14.92
CA LEU A 59 -35.06 -5.04 -14.59
C LEU A 59 -34.79 -5.91 -15.82
N ALA A 60 -35.76 -6.07 -16.72
CA ALA A 60 -35.57 -6.83 -17.95
C ALA A 60 -34.54 -6.17 -18.88
N VAL A 61 -34.57 -4.84 -19.02
CA VAL A 61 -33.58 -4.09 -19.79
C VAL A 61 -32.18 -4.19 -19.17
N GLN A 62 -32.08 -4.07 -17.84
CA GLN A 62 -30.81 -4.26 -17.14
C GLN A 62 -30.28 -5.69 -17.29
N ALA A 63 -31.12 -6.70 -17.12
CA ALA A 63 -30.75 -8.11 -17.31
C ALA A 63 -30.31 -8.41 -18.74
N TRP A 64 -30.94 -7.78 -19.73
CA TRP A 64 -30.56 -7.92 -21.14
C TRP A 64 -29.24 -7.20 -21.46
N ALA A 65 -29.08 -5.96 -20.99
CA ALA A 65 -27.85 -5.17 -21.22
C ALA A 65 -26.62 -5.79 -20.53
N TRP A 66 -26.82 -6.49 -19.42
CA TRP A 66 -25.77 -7.21 -18.68
C TRP A 66 -25.74 -8.70 -19.03
N SER A 67 -26.50 -9.14 -20.03
CA SER A 67 -26.53 -10.55 -20.44
C SER A 67 -25.18 -10.94 -21.05
N PRO A 68 -24.61 -12.09 -20.64
CA PRO A 68 -23.40 -12.64 -21.25
C PRO A 68 -23.53 -12.80 -22.78
N ALA A 69 -24.74 -12.97 -23.32
CA ALA A 69 -24.96 -13.11 -24.77
C ALA A 69 -24.48 -11.88 -25.58
N VAL A 70 -24.55 -10.67 -25.01
CA VAL A 70 -24.06 -9.43 -25.64
C VAL A 70 -22.52 -9.38 -25.59
N TYR A 71 -21.92 -9.87 -24.51
CA TYR A 71 -20.46 -9.92 -24.34
C TYR A 71 -19.78 -11.08 -25.08
N VAL A 72 -20.46 -12.23 -25.21
CA VAL A 72 -19.94 -13.43 -25.88
C VAL A 72 -19.80 -13.23 -27.38
N ARG A 73 -20.57 -12.33 -28.00
CA ARG A 73 -20.37 -11.92 -29.41
C ARG A 73 -18.99 -11.32 -29.68
N TYR A 74 -18.35 -10.73 -28.67
CA TYR A 74 -16.99 -10.20 -28.79
C TYR A 74 -15.92 -11.32 -28.80
N ALA A 75 -16.21 -12.46 -28.14
CA ALA A 75 -15.33 -13.62 -28.07
C ALA A 75 -15.26 -14.41 -29.39
N GLU A 76 -16.14 -14.15 -30.35
CA GLU A 76 -16.15 -14.80 -31.69
C GLU A 76 -15.59 -13.91 -32.80
N SER A 77 -15.04 -12.73 -32.48
CA SER A 77 -14.39 -11.86 -33.46
C SER A 77 -13.19 -12.57 -34.15
N PRO A 78 -12.82 -12.19 -35.39
CA PRO A 78 -11.62 -12.72 -36.03
C PRO A 78 -10.35 -12.54 -35.17
N ARG A 79 -10.31 -11.46 -34.39
CA ARG A 79 -9.22 -11.13 -33.44
C ARG A 79 -9.18 -12.07 -32.23
N SER A 80 -10.33 -12.42 -31.67
CA SER A 80 -10.41 -13.35 -30.54
C SER A 80 -10.17 -14.79 -31.00
N ARG A 81 -10.55 -15.15 -32.24
CA ARG A 81 -10.14 -16.43 -32.84
C ARG A 81 -8.63 -16.57 -32.96
N THR A 82 -7.89 -15.51 -33.29
CA THR A 82 -6.41 -15.57 -33.32
C THR A 82 -5.79 -15.69 -31.93
N LEU A 83 -6.43 -15.13 -30.90
CA LEU A 83 -5.95 -15.19 -29.51
C LEU A 83 -6.30 -16.50 -28.80
N LEU A 84 -7.37 -17.18 -29.24
CA LEU A 84 -7.87 -18.42 -28.65
C LEU A 84 -7.53 -19.65 -29.51
N ASP A 85 -6.82 -19.48 -30.63
CA ASP A 85 -6.38 -20.59 -31.49
C ASP A 85 -5.35 -21.43 -30.72
N PRO A 86 -5.67 -22.67 -30.31
CA PRO A 86 -4.75 -23.51 -29.54
C PRO A 86 -3.59 -24.05 -30.40
N ALA A 87 -3.57 -23.78 -31.71
CA ALA A 87 -2.54 -24.23 -32.64
C ALA A 87 -1.35 -23.26 -32.78
N GLY A 88 -1.42 -22.05 -32.22
CA GLY A 88 -0.26 -21.17 -32.11
C GLY A 88 0.59 -21.54 -30.89
N PRO A 89 1.93 -21.62 -30.98
CA PRO A 89 2.75 -21.78 -29.78
C PRO A 89 2.42 -20.61 -28.84
N PRO A 90 2.18 -20.86 -27.54
CA PRO A 90 1.84 -19.79 -26.61
C PRO A 90 3.01 -18.81 -26.53
N VAL A 91 2.89 -17.66 -27.19
CA VAL A 91 3.73 -16.51 -26.88
C VAL A 91 3.19 -15.94 -25.58
N ARG A 92 3.54 -16.58 -24.45
CA ARG A 92 3.52 -15.88 -23.18
C ARG A 92 4.39 -14.64 -23.37
N PRO A 93 3.92 -13.42 -23.09
CA PRO A 93 4.84 -12.32 -22.86
C PRO A 93 5.85 -12.86 -21.85
N GLN A 94 7.12 -12.96 -22.24
CA GLN A 94 8.16 -13.29 -21.29
C GLN A 94 8.08 -12.14 -20.27
N ALA A 95 7.51 -12.41 -19.11
CA ALA A 95 7.66 -11.50 -17.99
C ALA A 95 9.17 -11.42 -17.79
N THR A 96 9.75 -10.27 -18.12
CA THR A 96 11.16 -9.98 -17.82
C THR A 96 11.32 -10.33 -16.34
N GLN A 97 12.17 -11.30 -16.04
CA GLN A 97 12.44 -11.65 -14.65
C GLN A 97 12.95 -10.38 -13.95
N PRO A 98 12.54 -10.12 -12.71
CA PRO A 98 13.05 -8.96 -11.99
C PRO A 98 14.57 -9.06 -11.90
N THR A 99 15.24 -7.93 -12.06
CA THR A 99 16.68 -7.84 -11.80
C THR A 99 16.97 -8.21 -10.33
N PRO A 100 18.18 -8.67 -9.98
CA PRO A 100 18.56 -8.93 -8.59
C PRO A 100 18.29 -7.74 -7.65
N VAL A 101 18.50 -6.50 -8.12
CA VAL A 101 18.17 -5.29 -7.35
C VAL A 101 16.67 -5.15 -7.10
N GLU A 102 15.82 -5.38 -8.12
CA GLU A 102 14.37 -5.32 -7.98
C GLU A 102 13.84 -6.44 -7.07
N HIS A 103 14.37 -7.64 -7.23
CA HIS A 103 14.05 -8.78 -6.38
C HIS A 103 14.46 -8.52 -4.92
N GLY A 104 15.68 -8.02 -4.71
CA GLY A 104 16.19 -7.62 -3.40
C GLY A 104 15.35 -6.55 -2.71
N ARG A 105 14.85 -5.56 -3.45
CA ARG A 105 13.91 -4.56 -2.94
C ARG A 105 12.62 -5.22 -2.42
N GLU A 106 12.08 -6.18 -3.17
CA GLU A 106 10.87 -6.89 -2.77
C GLU A 106 11.11 -7.80 -1.56
N VAL A 107 12.24 -8.51 -1.52
CA VAL A 107 12.65 -9.30 -0.34
C VAL A 107 12.79 -8.40 0.89
N TYR A 108 13.49 -7.27 0.77
CA TYR A 108 13.66 -6.30 1.85
C TYR A 108 12.32 -5.82 2.43
N ARG A 109 11.36 -5.55 1.54
CA ARG A 109 10.00 -5.11 1.89
C ARG A 109 9.20 -6.23 2.56
N ARG A 110 9.13 -7.41 1.94
CA ARG A 110 8.27 -8.52 2.39
C ARG A 110 8.79 -9.20 3.65
N ALA A 111 10.11 -9.28 3.80
CA ALA A 111 10.74 -9.82 5.01
C ALA A 111 10.60 -8.85 6.19
N GLY A 112 10.25 -7.59 5.95
CA GLY A 112 10.09 -6.60 7.01
C GLY A 112 11.41 -6.04 7.54
N CYS A 113 12.49 -6.10 6.76
CA CYS A 113 13.78 -5.52 7.12
C CYS A 113 13.66 -4.04 7.50
N ALA A 114 12.76 -3.32 6.82
CA ALA A 114 12.49 -1.90 7.05
C ALA A 114 11.94 -1.58 8.45
N VAL A 115 11.33 -2.55 9.15
CA VAL A 115 10.75 -2.32 10.49
C VAL A 115 11.82 -1.93 11.50
N CYS A 116 13.02 -2.51 11.38
CA CYS A 116 14.16 -2.19 12.24
C CYS A 116 15.18 -1.31 11.53
N HIS A 117 15.44 -1.55 10.25
CA HIS A 117 16.49 -0.84 9.51
C HIS A 117 16.00 0.43 8.78
N GLY A 118 14.73 0.79 8.92
CA GLY A 118 14.12 1.96 8.28
C GLY A 118 13.79 1.73 6.81
N VAL A 119 12.94 2.59 6.24
CA VAL A 119 12.62 2.55 4.80
C VAL A 119 13.91 2.73 4.00
N ASP A 120 14.15 1.83 3.04
CA ASP A 120 15.36 1.80 2.22
C ASP A 120 16.65 1.80 3.04
N GLY A 121 16.66 1.16 4.22
CA GLY A 121 17.86 1.06 5.06
C GLY A 121 18.31 2.36 5.71
N LYS A 122 17.49 3.42 5.73
CA LYS A 122 17.85 4.74 6.28
C LYS A 122 18.13 4.75 7.80
N GLY A 123 17.73 3.70 8.52
CA GLY A 123 17.90 3.60 9.97
C GLY A 123 16.95 4.51 10.75
N GLY A 124 17.38 4.92 11.95
CA GLY A 124 16.64 5.84 12.82
C GLY A 124 15.66 5.18 13.79
N VAL A 125 15.48 3.85 13.71
CA VAL A 125 14.63 3.10 14.63
C VAL A 125 15.38 2.83 15.94
N ILE A 126 14.78 3.20 17.06
CA ILE A 126 15.37 3.05 18.39
C ILE A 126 15.35 1.57 18.82
N ASN A 127 16.48 1.09 19.35
CA ASN A 127 16.58 -0.21 20.02
C ASN A 127 16.95 0.03 21.49
N PRO A 128 15.97 0.04 22.41
CA PRO A 128 16.20 0.37 23.81
C PRO A 128 17.30 -0.50 24.43
N ASN A 129 18.17 0.14 25.22
CA ASN A 129 19.34 -0.47 25.86
C ASN A 129 20.37 -1.11 24.90
N TYR A 130 20.28 -0.89 23.59
CA TYR A 130 21.35 -1.28 22.67
C TYR A 130 22.53 -0.31 22.82
N GLN A 131 23.77 -0.83 22.77
CA GLN A 131 24.98 -0.02 22.92
C GLN A 131 25.03 1.20 21.98
N ARG A 132 24.51 1.05 20.75
CA ARG A 132 24.46 2.12 19.73
C ARG A 132 23.14 2.89 19.71
N GLY A 133 22.19 2.55 20.59
CA GLY A 133 20.89 3.22 20.75
C GLY A 133 19.86 2.97 19.64
N THR A 134 20.28 2.77 18.41
CA THR A 134 19.41 2.52 17.25
C THR A 134 19.82 1.24 16.52
N PHE A 135 18.87 0.62 15.82
CA PHE A 135 19.21 -0.40 14.83
C PHE A 135 20.11 0.21 13.74
N PRO A 136 21.11 -0.53 13.24
CA PRO A 136 22.07 0.03 12.30
C PRO A 136 21.39 0.39 10.97
N GLN A 137 21.72 1.56 10.43
CA GLN A 137 21.40 1.89 9.03
C GLN A 137 22.11 0.91 8.08
N LEU A 138 21.47 0.65 6.95
CA LEU A 138 21.93 -0.27 5.90
C LEU A 138 22.16 0.41 4.55
N ASN A 139 21.64 1.61 4.32
CA ASN A 139 21.93 2.42 3.13
C ASN A 139 23.36 3.00 3.10
N ASN A 140 24.26 2.48 3.94
CA ASN A 140 25.70 2.79 3.93
C ASN A 140 26.55 1.51 3.83
N ILE A 141 25.95 0.41 3.36
CA ILE A 141 26.59 -0.91 3.30
C ILE A 141 27.82 -0.96 2.39
N SER A 142 27.88 -0.23 1.29
CA SER A 142 29.06 -0.10 0.42
C SER A 142 30.27 0.36 1.22
N GLN A 143 30.11 1.33 2.13
CA GLN A 143 31.19 1.77 3.02
C GLN A 143 31.62 0.65 4.00
N ARG A 144 30.65 -0.12 4.50
CA ARG A 144 30.89 -1.27 5.40
C ARG A 144 31.54 -2.45 4.68
N LEU A 145 31.31 -2.58 3.38
CA LEU A 145 31.90 -3.59 2.49
C LEU A 145 33.22 -3.11 1.88
N PHE A 146 33.68 -1.90 2.18
CA PHE A 146 34.88 -1.27 1.63
C PHE A 146 34.80 -0.88 0.14
N LEU A 147 33.61 -0.81 -0.44
CA LEU A 147 33.32 -0.29 -1.78
C LEU A 147 33.24 1.26 -1.73
N ARG A 148 34.40 1.92 -1.64
CA ARG A 148 34.50 3.37 -1.39
C ARG A 148 34.66 4.20 -2.67
N ASP A 149 35.35 3.66 -3.66
CA ASP A 149 35.53 4.25 -4.98
C ASP A 149 34.39 3.85 -5.93
N ALA A 150 34.19 4.67 -6.96
CA ALA A 150 33.10 4.52 -7.91
C ALA A 150 33.25 3.24 -8.75
N ASP A 151 34.48 2.92 -9.16
CA ASP A 151 34.77 1.76 -10.01
C ASP A 151 34.46 0.45 -9.28
N SER A 152 34.97 0.28 -8.06
CA SER A 152 34.68 -0.89 -7.23
C SER A 152 33.20 -1.04 -6.88
N HIS A 153 32.50 0.08 -6.66
CA HIS A 153 31.05 0.06 -6.42
C HIS A 153 30.27 -0.38 -7.65
N ALA A 154 30.61 0.15 -8.83
CA ALA A 154 30.01 -0.25 -10.09
C ALA A 154 30.27 -1.72 -10.40
N ALA A 155 31.51 -2.18 -10.25
CA ALA A 155 31.92 -3.57 -10.44
C ALA A 155 31.16 -4.52 -9.50
N ALA A 156 30.99 -4.14 -8.22
CA ALA A 156 30.19 -4.93 -7.28
C ALA A 156 28.72 -5.03 -7.69
N LEU A 157 28.11 -3.95 -8.18
CA LEU A 157 26.72 -3.98 -8.67
C LEU A 157 26.57 -4.81 -9.95
N GLU A 158 27.53 -4.73 -10.85
CA GLU A 158 27.57 -5.55 -12.06
C GLU A 158 27.62 -7.04 -11.71
N ALA A 159 28.60 -7.45 -10.90
CA ALA A 159 28.73 -8.83 -10.44
C ALA A 159 27.45 -9.35 -9.77
N LEU A 160 26.87 -8.57 -8.85
CA LEU A 160 25.65 -8.96 -8.16
C LEU A 160 24.42 -9.06 -9.08
N ASN A 161 24.34 -8.21 -10.12
CA ASN A 161 23.28 -8.29 -11.12
C ASN A 161 23.42 -9.50 -12.05
N GLU A 162 24.65 -9.97 -12.28
CA GLU A 162 24.94 -11.23 -12.96
C GLU A 162 24.73 -12.46 -12.04
N GLY A 163 24.46 -12.22 -10.76
CA GLY A 163 24.25 -13.24 -9.75
C GLY A 163 25.54 -13.80 -9.13
N ILE A 164 26.67 -13.15 -9.38
CA ILE A 164 27.97 -13.52 -8.83
C ILE A 164 28.10 -12.89 -7.44
N PRO A 165 28.30 -13.69 -6.37
CA PRO A 165 28.50 -13.14 -5.03
C PRO A 165 29.89 -12.51 -4.90
N LEU A 166 30.04 -11.49 -4.05
CA LEU A 166 31.31 -10.75 -3.93
C LEU A 166 32.44 -11.54 -3.26
N ASP A 167 32.16 -12.74 -2.73
CA ASP A 167 33.14 -13.69 -2.19
C ASP A 167 33.47 -14.84 -3.15
N ALA A 168 33.06 -14.75 -4.42
CA ALA A 168 33.45 -15.68 -5.47
C ALA A 168 34.97 -15.70 -5.69
N ASP A 169 35.50 -16.85 -6.11
CA ASP A 169 36.91 -17.05 -6.49
C ASP A 169 37.17 -16.57 -7.93
N GLU A 170 36.66 -15.39 -8.25
CA GLU A 170 36.82 -14.68 -9.52
C GLU A 170 37.29 -13.25 -9.26
N ASP A 171 38.09 -12.71 -10.17
CA ASP A 171 38.49 -11.31 -10.12
C ASP A 171 37.38 -10.42 -10.70
N LEU A 172 36.66 -9.75 -9.80
CA LEU A 172 35.55 -8.86 -10.14
C LEU A 172 36.01 -7.43 -10.47
N GLY A 173 37.32 -7.14 -10.47
CA GLY A 173 37.80 -5.77 -10.71
C GLY A 173 37.55 -4.80 -9.55
N ILE A 174 37.38 -5.32 -8.33
CA ILE A 174 37.12 -4.54 -7.10
C ILE A 174 38.43 -4.29 -6.34
N ASP A 175 38.68 -3.05 -5.88
CA ASP A 175 39.81 -2.75 -5.01
C ASP A 175 39.74 -3.59 -3.72
N ARG A 176 40.86 -4.24 -3.38
CA ARG A 176 40.96 -5.15 -2.22
C ARG A 176 39.89 -6.25 -2.23
N GLN A 177 39.57 -6.81 -3.40
CA GLN A 177 38.60 -7.91 -3.61
C GLN A 177 38.54 -8.93 -2.47
N ARG A 178 39.68 -9.48 -2.02
CA ARG A 178 39.71 -10.46 -0.92
C ARG A 178 39.08 -9.92 0.38
N LEU A 179 39.36 -8.68 0.74
CA LEU A 179 38.81 -8.06 1.95
C LEU A 179 37.30 -7.83 1.79
N VAL A 180 36.88 -7.36 0.61
CA VAL A 180 35.46 -7.16 0.27
C VAL A 180 34.70 -8.48 0.37
N GLY A 181 35.22 -9.55 -0.24
CA GLY A 181 34.62 -10.89 -0.21
C GLY A 181 34.47 -11.44 1.21
N VAL A 182 35.52 -11.36 2.04
CA VAL A 182 35.43 -11.79 3.45
C VAL A 182 34.37 -11.00 4.21
N GLN A 183 34.29 -9.69 3.99
CA GLN A 183 33.32 -8.84 4.65
C GLN A 183 31.89 -9.07 4.14
N TYR A 184 31.72 -9.32 2.85
CA TYR A 184 30.47 -9.72 2.22
C TYR A 184 29.96 -11.04 2.81
N ALA A 185 30.79 -12.08 2.86
CA ALA A 185 30.46 -13.37 3.47
C ALA A 185 30.03 -13.22 4.95
N ASN A 186 30.69 -12.32 5.68
CA ASN A 186 30.31 -12.00 7.06
C ASN A 186 28.92 -11.34 7.15
N VAL A 187 28.59 -10.42 6.24
CA VAL A 187 27.26 -9.80 6.16
C VAL A 187 26.19 -10.84 5.83
N VAL A 188 26.44 -11.71 4.84
CA VAL A 188 25.53 -12.81 4.49
C VAL A 188 25.25 -13.68 5.71
N ARG A 189 26.30 -14.05 6.45
CA ARG A 189 26.17 -14.84 7.69
C ARG A 189 25.35 -14.12 8.77
N ILE A 190 25.58 -12.83 9.00
CA ILE A 190 24.80 -12.02 9.95
C ILE A 190 23.31 -12.02 9.58
N ILE A 191 22.98 -11.95 8.29
CA ILE A 191 21.59 -11.98 7.84
C ILE A 191 20.98 -13.38 8.02
N LEU A 192 21.69 -14.44 7.64
CA LEU A 192 21.16 -15.79 7.74
C LEU A 192 21.03 -16.29 9.18
N ASP A 193 22.04 -16.04 10.01
CA ASP A 193 22.13 -16.61 11.35
C ASP A 193 21.68 -15.64 12.45
N GLY A 194 21.53 -14.36 12.12
CA GLY A 194 21.21 -13.30 13.06
C GLY A 194 22.44 -12.79 13.80
N ASN A 195 22.23 -11.80 14.67
CA ASN A 195 23.31 -11.19 15.44
C ASN A 195 22.81 -10.69 16.80
N PRO A 196 23.46 -11.08 17.92
CA PRO A 196 23.10 -10.59 19.24
C PRO A 196 23.35 -9.07 19.36
N ALA A 197 22.47 -8.39 20.08
CA ALA A 197 22.61 -6.97 20.40
C ALA A 197 23.32 -6.79 21.76
N GLN A 198 24.42 -6.05 21.78
CA GLN A 198 25.15 -5.73 23.01
C GLN A 198 24.37 -4.73 23.86
N ARG A 199 24.25 -5.01 25.16
CA ARG A 199 23.61 -4.14 26.13
C ARG A 199 24.48 -2.91 26.41
N LYS A 200 23.84 -1.75 26.59
CA LYS A 200 24.48 -0.54 27.11
C LYS A 200 24.60 -0.60 28.64
N ASP A 201 23.50 -0.94 29.30
CA ASP A 201 23.40 -1.19 30.74
C ASP A 201 23.14 -2.70 30.97
N PRO A 202 24.04 -3.42 31.65
CA PRO A 202 23.84 -4.83 31.98
C PRO A 202 22.57 -5.11 32.78
N ALA A 203 22.11 -4.17 33.61
CA ALA A 203 20.90 -4.30 34.42
C ALA A 203 19.63 -3.89 33.66
N GLY A 204 19.76 -3.25 32.50
CA GLY A 204 18.64 -2.79 31.68
C GLY A 204 17.95 -3.90 30.89
N VAL A 205 16.78 -3.57 30.33
CA VAL A 205 15.99 -4.46 29.43
C VAL A 205 16.84 -4.96 28.27
N ALA A 206 16.67 -6.21 27.85
CA ALA A 206 17.44 -6.75 26.73
C ALA A 206 17.12 -5.98 25.43
N PRO A 207 18.13 -5.47 24.69
CA PRO A 207 17.88 -4.96 23.35
C PRO A 207 17.42 -6.09 22.43
N LEU A 208 16.65 -5.72 21.41
CA LEU A 208 16.22 -6.69 20.40
C LEU A 208 17.42 -7.13 19.55
N PRO A 209 17.70 -8.44 19.46
CA PRO A 209 18.73 -8.94 18.55
C PRO A 209 18.23 -8.88 17.10
N MET A 210 19.17 -8.94 16.15
CA MET A 210 18.80 -9.18 14.75
C MET A 210 18.43 -10.66 14.60
N PRO A 211 17.20 -11.00 14.16
CA PRO A 211 16.82 -12.39 13.93
C PRO A 211 17.59 -12.97 12.74
N GLY A 212 17.82 -14.28 12.76
CA GLY A 212 18.31 -15.03 11.60
C GLY A 212 17.18 -15.33 10.60
N TRP A 213 17.55 -15.39 9.33
CA TRP A 213 16.63 -15.57 8.21
C TRP A 213 16.82 -16.89 7.44
N ARG A 214 17.73 -17.77 7.86
CA ARG A 214 18.07 -19.04 7.20
C ARG A 214 16.86 -19.93 6.89
N ASP A 215 15.83 -19.90 7.73
CA ASP A 215 14.62 -20.71 7.55
C ASP A 215 13.63 -20.15 6.51
N ARG A 216 13.86 -18.92 6.02
CA ARG A 216 12.90 -18.18 5.17
C ARG A 216 13.51 -17.58 3.91
N LEU A 217 14.81 -17.33 3.90
CA LEU A 217 15.54 -16.69 2.81
C LEU A 217 16.68 -17.61 2.37
N SER A 218 16.82 -17.73 1.05
CA SER A 218 17.97 -18.36 0.41
C SER A 218 19.17 -17.42 0.38
N GLU A 219 20.37 -17.97 0.11
CA GLU A 219 21.56 -17.14 -0.12
C GLU A 219 21.39 -16.19 -1.31
N THR A 220 20.64 -16.61 -2.34
CA THR A 220 20.23 -15.76 -3.46
C THR A 220 19.36 -14.59 -3.00
N ASP A 221 18.36 -14.82 -2.15
CA ASP A 221 17.53 -13.74 -1.60
C ASP A 221 18.38 -12.72 -0.83
N VAL A 222 19.35 -13.20 -0.05
CA VAL A 222 20.24 -12.35 0.75
C VAL A 222 21.20 -11.56 -0.14
N ARG A 223 21.81 -12.20 -1.14
CA ARG A 223 22.64 -11.54 -2.16
C ARG A 223 21.88 -10.40 -2.83
N ASP A 224 20.64 -10.68 -3.26
CA ASP A 224 19.81 -9.72 -3.97
C ASP A 224 19.43 -8.54 -3.06
N VAL A 225 19.15 -8.78 -1.77
CA VAL A 225 18.97 -7.70 -0.77
C VAL A 225 20.24 -6.85 -0.63
N ILE A 226 21.42 -7.46 -0.63
CA ILE A 226 22.69 -6.72 -0.57
C ILE A 226 22.87 -5.88 -1.84
N ALA A 227 22.58 -6.44 -3.02
CA ALA A 227 22.60 -5.71 -4.29
C ALA A 227 21.67 -4.49 -4.25
N TYR A 228 20.46 -4.68 -3.75
CA TYR A 228 19.51 -3.59 -3.52
C TYR A 228 20.08 -2.51 -2.61
N LEU A 229 20.65 -2.86 -1.46
CA LEU A 229 21.21 -1.89 -0.51
C LEU A 229 22.42 -1.13 -1.06
N ILE A 230 23.28 -1.79 -1.84
CA ILE A 230 24.41 -1.14 -2.54
C ILE A 230 23.87 -0.16 -3.59
N SER A 231 22.82 -0.52 -4.33
CA SER A 231 22.21 0.33 -5.37
C SER A 231 21.59 1.63 -4.82
N LEU A 232 21.25 1.67 -3.53
CA LEU A 232 20.71 2.87 -2.88
C LEU A 232 21.79 3.93 -2.57
N GLN A 233 23.06 3.56 -2.64
CA GLN A 233 24.15 4.48 -2.35
C GLN A 233 24.59 5.22 -3.60
N ASP A 234 24.35 6.52 -3.58
CA ASP A 234 24.97 7.46 -4.50
C ASP A 234 26.39 7.78 -4.00
N LEU A 235 27.40 7.22 -4.66
CA LEU A 235 28.78 7.66 -4.43
C LEU A 235 28.96 8.99 -5.15
N LYS A 236 28.88 10.09 -4.38
CA LYS A 236 29.36 11.37 -4.87
C LYS A 236 30.82 11.22 -5.25
N VAL A 237 31.09 11.22 -6.55
CA VAL A 237 32.43 11.46 -7.10
C VAL A 237 32.79 12.85 -6.60
N TYR A 238 33.68 12.93 -5.61
CA TYR A 238 34.34 14.19 -5.33
C TYR A 238 35.30 14.38 -6.50
N GLU A 239 34.88 15.16 -7.49
CA GLU A 239 35.82 15.77 -8.44
C GLU A 239 36.81 16.55 -7.57
N GLU A 240 38.07 16.10 -7.56
CA GLU A 240 39.16 16.87 -6.96
C GLU A 240 39.25 18.18 -7.76
N GLU A 241 38.82 19.28 -7.17
CA GLU A 241 39.11 20.62 -7.71
C GLU A 241 40.64 20.83 -7.62
N GLU A 242 41.32 20.72 -8.76
CA GLU A 242 42.73 21.14 -8.97
C GLU A 242 42.92 22.66 -8.82
#